data_AF-A0A0F8WR29-F1
#
_entry.id   AF-A0A0F8WR29-F1
#
_cell.length_a   1.000
_cell.length_b   1.000
_cell.length_c   1.000
_cell.angle_alpha   90.00
_cell.angle_beta   90.00
_cell.angle_gamma   90.00
#
_symmetry.space_group_name_H-M   'P 1'
#
loop_
_entity.id
_entity.type
_entity.pdbx_description
1 polymer ?
#
loop_
_entity_poly.entity_id
_entity_poly.type
_entity_poly.pdbx_seq_one_letter_code
_entity_poly.pdbx_strand_id
1 'polypeptide(L)' 'MNKLNEEKEIVERNKGNIKELMNHLENELHLSAIIQNKLSDGLQKSLMQQRSIHLQIIKTNFQIELIKYEENGDLKVGG' A
#
# COMPACT_ATOMS: atom_id res chain seq x y z
N MET A 1 1.19 21.79 7.76
CA MET A 1 1.97 20.74 8.47
C MET A 1 2.39 19.74 7.41
N ASN A 2 3.66 19.75 6.99
CA ASN A 2 4.16 18.79 5.99
C ASN A 2 4.13 17.40 6.63
N LYS A 3 3.10 16.60 6.35
CA LYS A 3 3.22 15.15 6.54
C LYS A 3 4.36 14.73 5.63
N LEU A 4 5.48 14.30 6.21
CA LEU A 4 6.46 13.52 5.46
C LEU A 4 5.67 12.39 4.76
N ASN A 5 5.93 12.19 3.47
CA ASN A 5 5.37 11.07 2.73
C ASN A 5 6.05 9.80 3.27
N GLU A 6 5.43 9.17 4.26
CA GLU A 6 5.96 8.00 4.99
C GLU A 6 6.26 6.85 4.01
N GLU A 7 5.42 6.69 2.99
CA GLU A 7 5.59 5.70 1.94
C GLU A 7 6.89 5.95 1.16
N LYS A 8 7.17 7.21 0.80
CA LYS A 8 8.42 7.59 0.13
C LYS A 8 9.64 7.24 0.99
N GLU A 9 9.61 7.61 2.26
CA GLU A 9 10.72 7.35 3.20
C GLU A 9 10.99 5.85 3.35
N ILE A 10 9.93 5.04 3.43
CA ILE A 10 10.04 3.58 3.52
C ILE A 10 10.63 3.01 2.22
N VAL A 11 10.16 3.44 1.04
CA VAL A 11 10.71 2.97 -0.25
C VAL A 11 12.20 3.33 -0.36
N GLU A 12 12.57 4.57 -0.04
CA GLU A 12 13.96 5.03 -0.12
C GLU A 12 14.87 4.27 0.86
N ARG A 13 14.44 4.10 2.12
CA ARG A 13 15.22 3.35 3.14
C ARG A 13 15.40 1.89 2.77
N ASN A 14 14.40 1.28 2.15
CA ASN A 14 14.48 -0.11 1.69
C ASN A 14 15.06 -0.24 0.29
N LYS A 15 15.52 0.85 -0.34
CA LYS A 15 16.08 0.88 -1.70
C LYS A 15 15.15 0.21 -2.73
N GLY A 16 13.86 0.50 -2.64
CA GLY A 16 12.82 -0.11 -3.48
C GLY A 16 12.43 -1.55 -3.09
N ASN A 17 13.13 -2.21 -2.17
CA ASN A 17 12.80 -3.57 -1.73
C ASN A 17 11.63 -3.60 -0.73
N ILE A 18 10.42 -3.40 -1.24
CA ILE A 18 9.18 -3.42 -0.45
C ILE A 18 8.27 -4.62 -0.77
N LYS A 19 8.79 -5.66 -1.43
CA LYS A 19 7.99 -6.80 -1.93
C LYS A 19 7.22 -7.51 -0.81
N GLU A 20 7.86 -7.75 0.33
CA GLU A 20 7.21 -8.41 1.47
C GLU A 20 6.08 -7.56 2.05
N LEU A 21 6.28 -6.24 2.14
CA LEU A 21 5.25 -5.30 2.58
C LEU A 21 4.07 -5.28 1.61
N MET A 22 4.34 -5.23 0.30
CA MET A 22 3.30 -5.27 -0.74
C MET A 22 2.50 -6.57 -0.71
N ASN A 23 3.17 -7.71 -0.53
CA ASN A 23 2.51 -9.01 -0.37
C ASN A 23 1.66 -9.06 0.90
N HIS A 24 2.12 -8.47 2.01
CA HIS A 24 1.35 -8.41 3.25
C HIS A 24 0.07 -7.58 3.06
N LEU A 25 0.17 -6.40 2.44
CA LEU A 25 -0.99 -5.55 2.13
C LEU A 25 -2.01 -6.29 1.24
N GLU A 26 -1.55 -7.04 0.25
CA GLU A 26 -2.40 -7.83 -0.64
C GLU A 26 -3.12 -8.97 0.10
N ASN A 27 -2.41 -9.66 1.00
CA ASN A 27 -3.02 -10.69 1.85
C ASN A 27 -4.09 -10.10 2.77
N GLU A 28 -3.83 -8.95 3.40
CA GLU A 28 -4.82 -8.27 4.26
C GLU A 28 -6.06 -7.82 3.48
N LEU A 29 -5.89 -7.32 2.25
CA LEU A 29 -7.00 -6.98 1.36
C LEU A 29 -7.84 -8.23 1.00
N HIS A 30 -7.19 -9.33 0.65
CA HIS A 30 -7.87 -10.60 0.36
C HIS A 30 -8.63 -11.15 1.57
N LEU A 31 -8.02 -11.18 2.76
CA LEU A 31 -8.67 -11.61 3.99
C LEU A 31 -9.86 -10.71 4.33
N SER A 32 -9.72 -9.39 4.15
CA SER A 32 -10.81 -8.43 4.38
C SER A 32 -12.01 -8.71 3.47
N ALA A 33 -11.78 -9.03 2.20
CA ALA A 33 -12.84 -9.40 1.26
C ALA A 33 -13.55 -10.71 1.67
N ILE A 34 -12.79 -11.73 2.09
CA ILE A 34 -13.35 -13.00 2.58
C ILE A 34 -14.23 -12.77 3.81
N ILE A 35 -13.75 -11.98 4.77
CA ILE A 35 -14.49 -11.68 6.01
C ILE A 35 -15.76 -10.89 5.68
N GLN A 36 -15.67 -9.86 4.85
CA GLN A 36 -16.81 -9.03 4.48
C GLN A 36 -17.99 -9.82 3.90
N ASN A 37 -17.69 -10.88 3.12
CA ASN A 37 -18.70 -11.78 2.56
C ASN A 37 -19.40 -12.64 3.62
N LYS A 38 -18.77 -12.87 4.77
CA LYS A 38 -19.30 -13.67 5.88
C LYS A 38 -20.07 -12.84 6.90
N LEU A 39 -19.90 -11.52 6.90
CA LEU A 39 -20.63 -10.64 7.80
C LEU A 39 -22.10 -10.57 7.38
N SER A 40 -23.01 -10.61 8.34
CA SER A 40 -24.45 -10.40 8.13
C SER A 40 -24.87 -8.97 8.49
N ASP A 41 -24.19 -8.36 9.45
CA ASP A 41 -24.48 -7.03 9.98
C ASP A 41 -23.95 -5.90 9.07
N GLY A 42 -24.80 -4.88 8.84
CA GLY A 42 -24.50 -3.77 7.94
C GLY A 42 -23.43 -2.81 8.47
N LEU A 43 -23.35 -2.61 9.79
CA LEU A 43 -22.33 -1.77 10.41
C LEU A 43 -20.95 -2.43 10.30
N GLN A 44 -20.86 -3.72 10.63
CA GLN A 44 -19.61 -4.48 10.50
C GLN A 44 -19.11 -4.52 9.05
N LYS A 45 -20.02 -4.69 8.07
CA LYS A 45 -19.66 -4.60 6.65
C LYS A 45 -19.09 -3.23 6.29
N SER A 46 -19.72 -2.16 6.77
CA SER A 46 -19.31 -0.78 6.45
C SER A 46 -17.93 -0.46 7.04
N LEU A 47 -17.67 -0.88 8.28
CA LEU A 47 -16.35 -0.73 8.93
C LEU A 47 -15.27 -1.52 8.18
N MET A 48 -15.57 -2.75 7.77
CA MET A 48 -14.64 -3.55 6.96
C MET A 48 -14.38 -2.94 5.59
N GLN A 49 -15.39 -2.37 4.92
CA GLN A 49 -15.21 -1.64 3.67
C GLN A 49 -14.29 -0.44 3.85
N GLN A 50 -14.47 0.36 4.90
CA GLN A 50 -13.58 1.49 5.19
C GLN A 50 -12.14 1.03 5.42
N ARG A 51 -11.94 -0.07 6.16
CA ARG A 51 -10.59 -0.65 6.35
C ARG A 51 -9.97 -1.07 5.01
N SER A 52 -10.73 -1.75 4.14
CA SER A 52 -10.26 -2.14 2.80
C SER A 52 -9.88 -0.93 1.95
N ILE A 53 -10.68 0.15 1.99
CA ILE A 53 -10.36 1.40 1.28
C ILE A 53 -9.03 1.99 1.77
N HIS A 54 -8.82 2.06 3.09
CA HIS A 54 -7.56 2.56 3.64
C HIS A 54 -6.36 1.69 3.24
N LEU A 55 -6.48 0.36 3.28
CA LEU A 55 -5.42 -0.54 2.82
C LEU A 55 -5.11 -0.37 1.33
N GLN A 56 -6.14 -0.15 0.50
CA GLN A 56 -5.97 0.10 -0.93
C GLN A 56 -5.25 1.42 -1.19
N ILE A 57 -5.56 2.48 -0.43
CA ILE A 57 -4.86 3.76 -0.52
C ILE A 57 -3.38 3.59 -0.17
N ILE A 58 -3.07 2.91 0.94
CA ILE A 58 -1.69 2.62 1.36
C ILE A 58 -0.94 1.84 0.27
N LYS A 59 -1.54 0.76 -0.24
CA LYS A 59 -0.96 -0.05 -1.34
C LYS A 59 -0.66 0.82 -2.56
N THR A 60 -1.59 1.69 -2.95
CA THR A 60 -1.46 2.57 -4.11
C THR A 60 -0.34 3.59 -3.89
N ASN A 61 -0.25 4.21 -2.71
CA ASN A 61 0.82 5.16 -2.39
C ASN A 61 2.20 4.51 -2.45
N PHE A 62 2.35 3.30 -1.90
CA PHE A 62 3.60 2.54 -2.01
C PHE A 62 3.97 2.22 -3.45
N GLN A 63 3.00 1.83 -4.29
CA GLN A 63 3.25 1.58 -5.71
C GLN A 63 3.71 2.83 -6.44
N ILE A 64 3.08 3.98 -6.19
CA ILE A 64 3.47 5.27 -6.78
C ILE A 64 4.90 5.63 -6.37
N GLU A 65 5.25 5.51 -5.10
CA GLU A 65 6.60 5.85 -4.63
C GLU A 65 7.66 4.86 -5.11
N LEU A 66 7.32 3.57 -5.27
CA LEU A 66 8.20 2.58 -5.88
C LEU A 66 8.50 2.92 -7.35
N ILE A 67 7.47 3.23 -8.14
CA ILE A 67 7.63 3.65 -9.54
C ILE A 67 8.54 4.88 -9.62
N LYS A 68 8.28 5.91 -8.80
CA LYS A 68 9.14 7.11 -8.76
C LYS A 68 10.57 6.78 -8.36
N TYR A 69 10.78 5.86 -7.42
CA TYR A 69 12.13 5.45 -7.00
C TYR A 69 12.88 4.79 -8.16
N GLU A 70 12.23 3.89 -8.88
CA GLU A 70 12.78 3.18 -10.04
C GLU A 70 13.10 4.16 -11.18
N GLU A 71 12.18 5.05 -11.53
CA GLU A 71 12.38 6.09 -12.56
C GLU A 71 13.55 7.04 -12.23
N ASN A 72 13.71 7.41 -10.95
CA ASN A 72 14.82 8.24 -10.50
C ASN A 72 16.15 7.48 -10.39
N GLY A 73 16.09 6.15 -10.21
CA GLY A 73 17.25 5.26 -10.19
C GLY A 73 17.85 5.06 -11.58
N ASP A 74 17.00 4.87 -12.60
CA ASP A 74 17.42 4.66 -13.99
C ASP A 74 18.08 5.91 -14.61
N LEU A 75 17.66 7.11 -14.20
CA LEU A 75 18.31 8.37 -14.60
C LEU A 75 19.76 8.50 -14.12
N LYS A 76 20.22 7.68 -13.17
CA LYS A 76 21.62 7.71 -12.67
C LYS A 76 22.56 6.73 -13.40
N VAL A 77 22.06 5.87 -14.27
CA VAL A 77 22.87 4.84 -14.96
C VAL A 77 23.09 5.17 -16.45
N GLY A 78 22.44 6.22 -16.97
CA GLY A 78 22.53 6.66 -18.37
C GLY A 78 23.31 7.97 -18.57
N GLY A 79 24.49 8.12 -17.96
CA GLY A 79 25.40 9.26 -18.14
C GLY A 79 26.73 8.83 -18.75
#